data_AF-A0A960PUY8-F1
#
_entry.id   AF-A0A960PUY8-F1
#
_cell.length_a   1.000
_cell.length_b   1.000
_cell.length_c   1.000
_cell.angle_alpha   90.00
_cell.angle_beta   90.00
_cell.angle_gamma   90.00
#
_symmetry.space_group_name_H-M   'P 1'
#
loop_
_entity.id
_entity.type
_entity.pdbx_description
1 polymer ?
#
loop_
_entity_poly.entity_id
_entity_poly.type
_entity_poly.pdbx_seq_one_letter_code
_entity_poly.pdbx_strand_id
1 'polypeptide(L)'
;MAMLGADVEELDRLSKTFKSEAQKIQSVLKTVDSRVAAVVGKDWKGGDAKRFKSAWDGYKPQLKNVVQALEDAAQLVKREAAQQRSTSA
;
A
#
# COMPACT_ATOMS: atom_id res chain seq x y z
N MET A 1 27.72 -11.79 -21.70
CA MET A 1 28.15 -10.40 -21.39
C MET A 1 27.76 -10.13 -19.95
N ALA A 2 28.66 -9.47 -19.20
CA ALA A 2 28.71 -9.49 -17.74
C ALA A 2 27.42 -8.99 -17.06
N MET A 3 26.78 -9.89 -16.30
CA MET A 3 25.70 -9.54 -15.37
C MET A 3 26.33 -9.08 -14.05
N LEU A 4 26.93 -7.89 -14.06
CA LEU A 4 27.41 -7.20 -12.86
C LEU A 4 26.30 -6.21 -12.45
N GLY A 5 25.30 -6.71 -11.71
CA GLY A 5 24.13 -5.93 -11.24
C GLY A 5 22.78 -6.60 -11.56
N ALA A 6 21.81 -6.49 -10.64
CA ALA A 6 20.40 -6.86 -10.85
C ALA A 6 19.82 -6.18 -12.11
N ASP A 7 19.00 -6.89 -12.88
CA ASP A 7 18.37 -6.34 -14.10
C ASP A 7 17.56 -5.08 -13.76
N VAL A 8 18.02 -3.94 -14.28
CA VAL A 8 17.41 -2.63 -14.05
C VAL A 8 15.97 -2.58 -14.53
N GLU A 9 15.63 -3.29 -15.61
CA GLU A 9 14.24 -3.39 -16.06
C GLU A 9 13.39 -4.20 -15.08
N GLU A 10 13.94 -5.28 -14.50
CA GLU A 10 13.26 -6.04 -13.45
C GLU A 10 13.01 -5.19 -12.20
N LEU A 11 13.99 -4.37 -11.78
CA LEU A 11 13.81 -3.43 -10.67
C LEU A 11 12.73 -2.38 -10.99
N ASP A 12 12.72 -1.81 -12.19
CA ASP A 12 11.68 -0.87 -12.61
C ASP A 12 10.29 -1.52 -12.62
N ARG A 13 10.17 -2.78 -13.09
CA ARG A 13 8.92 -3.55 -13.04
C ARG A 13 8.49 -3.80 -11.60
N LEU A 14 9.42 -4.20 -10.73
CA LEU A 14 9.16 -4.45 -9.32
C LEU A 14 8.66 -3.18 -8.61
N SER A 15 9.30 -2.02 -8.82
CA SER A 15 8.85 -0.73 -8.29
C SER A 15 7.41 -0.40 -8.71
N LYS A 16 7.07 -0.62 -9.99
CA LYS A 16 5.70 -0.42 -10.50
C LYS A 16 4.70 -1.36 -9.84
N THR A 17 5.07 -2.62 -9.60
CA THR A 17 4.23 -3.59 -8.89
C THR A 17 3.91 -3.12 -7.47
N PHE A 18 4.93 -2.75 -6.68
CA PHE A 18 4.72 -2.22 -5.32
C PHE A 18 3.76 -1.03 -5.31
N LYS A 19 3.96 -0.07 -6.22
CA LYS A 19 3.10 1.11 -6.33
C LYS A 19 1.66 0.74 -6.72
N SER A 20 1.48 -0.17 -7.67
CA SER A 20 0.16 -0.63 -8.11
C SER A 20 -0.60 -1.32 -6.98
N GLU A 21 0.05 -2.21 -6.24
CA GLU A 21 -0.58 -2.91 -5.11
C GLU A 21 -0.90 -1.95 -3.95
N ALA A 22 -0.03 -0.97 -3.67
CA ALA A 22 -0.32 0.09 -2.69
C ALA A 22 -1.61 0.86 -3.04
N GLN A 23 -1.77 1.24 -4.32
CA GLN A 23 -2.97 1.93 -4.81
C GLN A 23 -4.23 1.06 -4.71
N LYS A 24 -4.12 -0.23 -5.04
CA LYS A 24 -5.25 -1.17 -4.90
C LYS A 24 -5.69 -1.27 -3.44
N ILE A 25 -4.75 -1.44 -2.51
CA ILE A 25 -5.06 -1.50 -1.08
C ILE A 25 -5.71 -0.19 -0.63
N GLN A 26 -5.17 0.97 -1.02
CA GLN A 26 -5.75 2.28 -0.69
C GLN A 26 -7.20 2.41 -1.20
N SER A 27 -7.48 1.95 -2.41
CA SER A 27 -8.83 1.95 -3.00
C SER A 27 -9.79 1.03 -2.24
N VAL A 28 -9.34 -0.17 -1.86
CA VAL A 28 -10.11 -1.11 -1.03
C VAL A 28 -10.43 -0.48 0.33
N LEU A 29 -9.44 0.12 0.99
CA LEU A 29 -9.63 0.78 2.28
C LEU A 29 -10.67 1.90 2.21
N LYS A 30 -10.63 2.73 1.17
CA LYS A 30 -11.60 3.80 0.96
C LYS A 30 -13.01 3.25 0.74
N THR A 31 -13.13 2.20 -0.07
CA THR A 31 -14.40 1.52 -0.34
C THR A 31 -15.00 0.94 0.94
N VAL A 32 -14.19 0.21 1.71
CA VAL A 32 -14.65 -0.43 2.96
C VAL A 32 -15.01 0.63 4.00
N ASP A 33 -14.19 1.67 4.20
CA ASP A 33 -14.48 2.72 5.18
C ASP A 33 -15.79 3.46 4.84
N SER A 34 -16.04 3.74 3.56
CA SER A 34 -17.30 4.31 3.10
C SER A 34 -18.51 3.41 3.42
N ARG A 35 -18.39 2.09 3.16
CA ARG A 35 -19.47 1.13 3.48
C ARG A 35 -19.68 1.00 4.98
N VAL A 36 -18.61 0.97 5.78
CA VAL A 36 -18.68 0.95 7.24
C VAL A 36 -19.43 2.18 7.74
N ALA A 37 -19.07 3.38 7.27
CA ALA A 37 -19.74 4.63 7.65
C ALA A 37 -21.21 4.70 7.20
N ALA A 38 -21.56 4.02 6.10
CA ALA A 38 -22.95 3.96 5.63
C ALA A 38 -23.84 3.08 6.54
N VAL A 39 -23.30 1.98 7.08
CA VAL A 39 -24.09 1.01 7.86
C VAL A 39 -24.02 1.31 9.36
N VAL A 40 -22.82 1.56 9.88
CA VAL A 40 -22.57 1.73 11.32
C VAL A 40 -23.10 3.08 11.81
N GLY A 41 -24.00 3.05 12.79
CA GLY A 41 -24.65 4.24 13.33
C GLY A 41 -25.96 4.61 12.63
N LYS A 42 -26.23 4.06 11.43
CA LYS A 42 -27.50 4.22 10.72
C LYS A 42 -28.38 2.97 10.86
N ASP A 43 -27.99 1.91 10.16
CA ASP A 43 -28.76 0.66 10.07
C ASP A 43 -28.32 -0.33 11.15
N TRP A 44 -27.03 -0.31 11.50
CA TRP A 44 -26.48 -1.09 12.60
C TRP A 44 -26.14 -0.19 13.79
N LYS A 45 -26.87 -0.37 14.89
CA LYS A 45 -26.79 0.43 16.12
C LYS A 45 -26.63 -0.48 17.34
N GLY A 46 -26.32 0.12 18.49
CA GLY A 46 -26.16 -0.58 19.76
C GLY A 46 -24.70 -0.78 20.18
N GLY A 47 -24.50 -1.57 21.24
CA GLY A 47 -23.17 -1.79 21.83
C GLY A 47 -22.17 -2.43 20.87
N ASP A 48 -22.60 -3.42 20.09
CA ASP A 48 -21.72 -4.14 19.17
C ASP A 48 -21.30 -3.29 17.98
N ALA A 49 -22.20 -2.46 17.45
CA ALA A 49 -21.87 -1.48 16.42
C ALA A 49 -20.79 -0.48 16.90
N LYS A 50 -20.88 -0.02 18.15
CA LYS A 50 -19.88 0.86 18.76
C LYS A 50 -18.53 0.14 18.95
N ARG A 51 -18.53 -1.10 19.44
CA ARG A 51 -17.32 -1.92 19.59
C ARG A 51 -16.63 -2.14 18.26
N PHE A 52 -17.38 -2.54 17.24
CA PHE A 52 -16.86 -2.71 15.88
C PHE A 52 -16.29 -1.41 15.33
N LYS A 53 -17.00 -0.28 15.47
CA LYS A 53 -16.48 1.03 15.04
C LYS A 53 -15.14 1.35 15.69
N SER A 54 -15.03 1.14 16.99
CA SER A 54 -13.80 1.38 17.73
C SER A 54 -12.65 0.50 17.22
N ALA A 55 -12.92 -0.78 16.97
CA ALA A 55 -11.93 -1.70 16.41
C ALA A 55 -11.51 -1.28 14.99
N TRP A 56 -12.48 -0.95 14.12
CA TRP A 56 -12.23 -0.48 12.76
C TRP A 56 -11.38 0.80 12.73
N ASP A 57 -11.70 1.75 13.60
CA ASP A 57 -10.92 2.98 13.73
C ASP A 57 -9.48 2.70 14.21
N GLY A 58 -9.25 1.62 14.98
CA GLY A 58 -7.93 1.12 15.35
C GLY A 58 -7.17 0.37 14.25
N TYR A 59 -7.87 -0.33 13.35
CA TYR A 59 -7.24 -1.05 12.23
C TYR A 59 -6.82 -0.13 11.09
N LYS A 60 -7.57 0.96 10.86
CA LYS A 60 -7.31 1.90 9.75
C LYS A 60 -5.87 2.44 9.70
N PRO A 61 -5.26 2.90 10.82
CA PRO A 61 -3.87 3.33 10.82
C PRO A 61 -2.89 2.23 10.38
N GLN A 62 -3.09 1.00 10.84
CA GLN A 62 -2.23 -0.13 10.50
C GLN A 62 -2.29 -0.45 9.00
N LEU A 63 -3.48 -0.42 8.43
CA LEU A 63 -3.69 -0.65 7.00
C LEU A 63 -3.10 0.48 6.15
N LYS A 64 -3.17 1.73 6.62
CA LYS A 64 -2.47 2.86 5.99
C LYS A 64 -0.96 2.72 6.07
N ASN A 65 -0.42 2.20 7.18
CA ASN A 65 1.02 1.94 7.31
C ASN A 65 1.49 0.88 6.31
N VAL A 66 0.67 -0.13 5.99
CA VAL A 66 0.98 -1.11 4.94
C VAL A 66 1.08 -0.43 3.57
N VAL A 67 0.13 0.47 3.24
CA VAL A 67 0.20 1.26 2.00
C VAL A 67 1.49 2.08 1.94
N GLN A 68 1.83 2.78 3.03
CA GLN A 68 3.05 3.58 3.11
C GLN A 68 4.31 2.72 2.93
N ALA A 69 4.37 1.56 3.59
CA ALA A 69 5.52 0.66 3.47
C ALA A 69 5.72 0.14 2.03
N LEU A 70 4.63 -0.14 1.31
CA LEU A 70 4.70 -0.53 -0.10
C LEU A 70 5.15 0.65 -0.99
N GLU A 71 4.70 1.87 -0.71
CA GLU A 71 5.18 3.06 -1.43
C GLU A 71 6.65 3.33 -1.18
N ASP A 72 7.11 3.20 0.08
CA ASP A 72 8.51 3.38 0.46
C ASP A 72 9.40 2.32 -0.21
N ALA A 73 8.95 1.06 -0.22
CA ALA A 73 9.62 -0.02 -0.94
C ALA A 73 9.70 0.25 -2.46
N ALA A 74 8.60 0.75 -3.07
CA ALA A 74 8.61 1.14 -4.48
C ALA A 74 9.64 2.24 -4.77
N GLN A 75 9.77 3.22 -3.88
CA GLN A 75 10.75 4.30 -3.99
C GLN A 75 12.18 3.79 -3.83
N LEU A 76 12.43 2.91 -2.86
CA LEU A 76 13.74 2.30 -2.65
C LEU A 76 14.21 1.56 -3.90
N VAL A 77 13.39 0.63 -4.41
CA VAL A 77 13.70 -0.15 -5.61
C VAL A 77 13.95 0.76 -6.83
N LYS A 78 13.17 1.84 -6.97
CA LYS A 78 13.38 2.82 -8.05
C LYS A 78 14.73 3.54 -7.93
N ARG A 79 15.17 3.87 -6.71
CA ARG A 79 16.48 4.50 -6.48
C ARG A 79 17.61 3.53 -6.82
N GLU A 80 17.50 2.26 -6.42
CA GLU A 80 18.47 1.21 -6.77
C GLU A 80 18.59 1.03 -8.29
N ALA A 81 17.46 1.00 -9.01
CA ALA A 81 17.46 0.93 -10.47
C ALA A 81 18.17 2.13 -11.11
N ALA A 82 17.92 3.34 -10.61
CA ALA A 82 18.55 4.56 -11.10
C ALA A 82 20.07 4.57 -10.83
N GLN A 83 20.50 4.14 -9.64
CA GLN A 83 21.91 4.05 -9.28
C GLN A 83 22.66 3.01 -10.11
N GLN A 84 22.03 1.88 -10.41
CA GLN A 84 22.62 0.90 -11.31
C GLN A 84 22.75 1.44 -12.74
N ARG A 85 21.75 2.15 -13.26
CA ARG A 85 21.87 2.79 -14.58
C ARG A 85 23.05 3.75 -14.67
N SER A 86 23.32 4.52 -13.62
CA SER A 86 24.42 5.49 -13.63
C SER A 86 25.80 4.86 -13.43
N THR A 87 25.87 3.69 -12.77
CA THR A 87 27.15 3.04 -12.44
C THR A 87 27.58 2.03 -13.50
N SER A 88 26.62 1.45 -14.22
CA SER A 88 26.84 0.45 -15.27
C SER A 88 26.81 1.04 -16.70
N ALA A 89 26.68 2.37 -16.83
CA ALA A 89 26.81 3.11 -18.09
C ALA A 89 28.25 3.58 -18.31
#